data_AF-A0A7Y4U7A4-F1
#
_entry.id   AF-A0A7Y4U7A4-F1
#
_cell.length_a   1.000
_cell.length_b   1.000
_cell.length_c   1.000
_cell.angle_alpha   90.00
_cell.angle_beta   90.00
_cell.angle_gamma   90.00
#
_symmetry.space_group_name_H-M   'P 1'
#
loop_
_entity.id
_entity.type
_entity.pdbx_description
1 polymer ?
#
loop_
_entity_poly.entity_id
_entity_poly.type
_entity_poly.pdbx_seq_one_letter_code
_entity_poly.pdbx_strand_id
1 'polypeptide(L)'
;MKGKIVQHVFVTLTIGMLVLEGGRLPATAQPRHPEQQHPQDRQPQGAPEPQGRQQQKAQQQQERQQQKVQGQQQQQERQQRKAQQQQERQQQKVQGQQQQQERQQRKAQQQQEKQQERQQQRVQEQQQQQERQQQRVQEQQGRQQRKAQQQEERQQQRVQQQQQQQERQQQRVQEQQGRQQQKAQQQQQQQERQQQRVQEQQQERQQQKVQQHQEREQRQFGAPDQQERHQRVSERRQRQLVKEQQQRSTSYRQQTRRQERRAQKYMTSFHQQNRQSQYRFQQHYVERLRAQNLRHHNDRDHDYDRDPYFSTASNWRYLRGGRYYKTNEYGADALRQAINAGYAEGFQAGQADQEDGWRSSARDSYAYQDATFGYSGYYVDASEYRHYFREGFRRGYDDGYDRGSRYGSYTNGQYSILGEVLSEILNLQSLN
;
A
#
# COMPACT_ATOMS: atom_id res chain seq x y z
N MET A 1 6.48 -44.82 -27.15
CA MET A 1 5.81 -44.39 -28.41
C MET A 1 5.03 -43.11 -28.14
N LYS A 2 5.25 -42.07 -28.97
CA LYS A 2 4.47 -40.82 -29.14
C LYS A 2 4.43 -39.92 -27.89
N GLY A 3 5.19 -38.82 -27.74
CA GLY A 3 5.68 -37.85 -28.72
C GLY A 3 4.72 -36.66 -28.81
N LYS A 4 5.00 -35.58 -28.06
CA LYS A 4 4.51 -34.22 -28.35
C LYS A 4 5.58 -33.18 -28.00
N ILE A 5 6.06 -32.57 -29.06
CA ILE A 5 7.01 -31.46 -29.19
C ILE A 5 6.17 -30.17 -29.20
N VAL A 6 6.53 -29.15 -28.41
CA VAL A 6 6.13 -27.75 -28.64
C VAL A 6 7.30 -26.86 -28.15
N GLN A 7 8.21 -26.56 -29.07
CA GLN A 7 8.44 -25.25 -29.71
C GLN A 7 9.04 -24.17 -28.80
N HIS A 8 10.35 -23.96 -29.01
CA HIS A 8 11.13 -22.83 -28.55
C HIS A 8 10.73 -21.58 -29.34
N VAL A 9 10.47 -20.47 -28.64
CA VAL A 9 10.34 -19.15 -29.26
C VAL A 9 11.72 -18.49 -29.21
N PHE A 10 12.38 -18.45 -30.36
CA PHE A 10 13.53 -17.59 -30.62
C PHE A 10 13.05 -16.15 -30.80
N VAL A 11 13.58 -15.22 -30.00
CA VAL A 11 13.42 -13.78 -30.24
C VAL A 11 14.61 -13.32 -31.07
N THR A 12 14.35 -13.07 -32.35
CA THR A 12 15.32 -12.61 -33.34
C THR A 12 15.54 -11.11 -33.18
N LEU A 13 16.83 -10.74 -33.10
CA LEU A 13 17.33 -9.37 -33.04
C LEU A 13 17.27 -8.75 -34.45
N THR A 14 16.40 -7.78 -34.70
CA THR A 14 16.39 -7.02 -35.97
C THR A 14 17.28 -5.78 -35.84
N ILE A 15 18.44 -5.86 -36.49
CA ILE A 15 19.35 -4.73 -36.73
C ILE A 15 18.82 -3.97 -37.95
N GLY A 16 18.30 -2.76 -37.73
CA GLY A 16 17.98 -1.82 -38.81
C GLY A 16 19.24 -1.09 -39.26
N MET A 17 19.88 -1.56 -40.33
CA MET A 17 20.74 -0.74 -41.19
C MET A 17 19.84 0.06 -42.13
N LEU A 18 19.97 1.38 -42.14
CA LEU A 18 19.44 2.18 -43.24
C LEU A 18 20.53 3.09 -43.82
N VAL A 19 20.63 2.93 -45.13
CA VAL A 19 21.62 3.37 -46.10
C VAL A 19 21.68 4.89 -46.22
N LEU A 20 22.92 5.41 -46.34
CA LEU A 20 23.23 6.74 -46.85
C LEU A 20 23.07 6.74 -48.38
N GLU A 21 22.12 7.51 -48.90
CA GLU A 21 22.08 7.88 -50.31
C GLU A 21 22.42 9.37 -50.48
N GLY A 22 23.40 9.63 -51.34
CA GLY A 22 23.94 10.94 -51.64
C GLY A 22 23.13 11.68 -52.70
N GLY A 23 22.71 12.90 -52.38
CA GLY A 23 22.25 13.88 -53.36
C GLY A 23 23.36 14.90 -53.63
N ARG A 24 24.02 14.82 -54.79
CA ARG A 24 24.84 15.90 -55.34
C ARG A 24 23.95 16.79 -56.21
N LEU A 25 23.93 18.09 -55.92
CA LEU A 25 23.47 19.14 -56.83
C LEU A 25 24.60 20.13 -57.03
N PRO A 26 24.96 20.48 -58.28
CA PRO A 26 25.56 21.78 -58.56
C PRO A 26 24.56 22.65 -59.34
N ALA A 27 24.20 23.79 -58.76
CA ALA A 27 23.52 24.88 -59.44
C ALA A 27 24.58 25.91 -59.89
N THR A 28 24.88 25.93 -61.18
CA THR A 28 25.71 26.94 -61.84
C THR A 28 24.82 27.99 -62.50
N ALA A 29 24.91 29.23 -62.04
CA ALA A 29 24.19 30.38 -62.59
C ALA A 29 25.13 31.26 -63.44
N GLN A 30 24.74 31.42 -64.72
CA GLN A 30 24.90 32.53 -65.67
C GLN A 30 26.00 33.59 -65.51
N PRO A 31 26.77 33.83 -66.59
CA PRO A 31 27.29 35.15 -66.96
C PRO A 31 26.41 35.83 -68.02
N ARG A 32 26.09 37.13 -67.81
CA ARG A 32 25.46 38.02 -68.81
C ARG A 32 26.54 38.74 -69.63
N HIS A 33 26.47 38.62 -70.95
CA HIS A 33 27.16 39.49 -71.91
C HIS A 33 26.13 40.44 -72.54
N PRO A 34 26.42 41.73 -72.72
CA PRO A 34 25.61 42.62 -73.53
C PRO A 34 26.10 42.71 -74.98
N GLU A 35 25.10 42.94 -75.82
CA GLU A 35 25.00 42.90 -77.27
C GLU A 35 25.61 44.14 -77.94
N GLN A 36 26.24 43.94 -79.10
CA GLN A 36 26.84 44.97 -79.93
C GLN A 36 25.78 45.67 -80.77
N GLN A 37 25.78 47.01 -80.80
CA GLN A 37 25.03 47.80 -81.77
C GLN A 37 25.99 48.63 -82.63
N HIS A 38 25.81 48.48 -83.94
CA HIS A 38 26.43 49.25 -85.03
C HIS A 38 25.63 50.54 -85.29
N PRO A 39 26.26 51.66 -85.67
CA PRO A 39 25.58 52.73 -86.38
C PRO A 39 26.06 52.90 -87.82
N GLN A 40 25.10 53.29 -88.66
CA GLN A 40 25.20 53.57 -90.09
C GLN A 40 25.66 55.00 -90.41
N ASP A 41 26.12 55.17 -91.66
CA ASP A 41 26.59 56.37 -92.33
C ASP A 41 25.62 57.56 -92.39
N ARG A 42 26.17 58.79 -92.37
CA ARG A 42 25.71 59.92 -93.22
C ARG A 42 26.81 60.99 -93.40
N GLN A 43 26.80 61.54 -94.62
CA GLN A 43 27.74 62.43 -95.31
C GLN A 43 27.80 63.92 -94.82
N PRO A 44 28.74 64.75 -95.35
CA PRO A 44 29.30 65.94 -94.70
C PRO A 44 28.73 67.27 -95.22
N GLN A 45 29.02 68.38 -94.52
CA GLN A 45 29.04 69.73 -95.09
C GLN A 45 29.80 70.73 -94.18
N GLY A 46 30.67 71.54 -94.79
CA GLY A 46 31.00 72.91 -94.34
C GLY A 46 32.16 73.10 -93.35
N ALA A 47 33.35 73.44 -93.85
CA ALA A 47 34.37 74.18 -93.10
C ALA A 47 33.97 75.67 -92.96
N PRO A 48 34.50 76.41 -91.95
CA PRO A 48 35.79 77.06 -92.16
C PRO A 48 36.79 76.92 -90.99
N GLU A 49 38.06 77.04 -91.38
CA GLU A 49 39.33 77.16 -90.66
C GLU A 49 39.45 78.43 -89.75
N PRO A 50 40.60 78.71 -89.08
CA PRO A 50 41.50 77.85 -88.29
C PRO A 50 41.96 78.56 -86.99
N GLN A 51 42.86 77.91 -86.20
CA GLN A 51 43.89 78.50 -85.28
C GLN A 51 43.96 77.97 -83.81
N GLY A 52 43.00 77.19 -83.30
CA GLY A 52 43.10 76.68 -81.90
C GLY A 52 43.68 75.27 -81.68
N ARG A 53 43.94 74.48 -82.73
CA ARG A 53 44.04 73.00 -82.63
C ARG A 53 45.37 72.41 -82.11
N GLN A 54 46.44 73.19 -81.97
CA GLN A 54 47.74 72.64 -81.55
C GLN A 54 47.89 72.52 -80.02
N GLN A 55 47.29 73.40 -79.22
CA GLN A 55 47.32 73.28 -77.75
C GLN A 55 46.37 72.19 -77.21
N GLN A 56 45.17 72.03 -77.80
CA GLN A 56 44.23 70.99 -77.37
C GLN A 56 44.72 69.56 -77.65
N LYS A 57 45.45 69.32 -78.75
CA LYS A 57 46.03 67.99 -79.03
C LYS A 57 47.16 67.61 -78.07
N ALA A 58 47.93 68.58 -77.59
CA ALA A 58 48.98 68.35 -76.60
C ALA A 58 48.40 68.02 -75.21
N GLN A 59 47.41 68.77 -74.75
CA GLN A 59 46.70 68.47 -73.48
C GLN A 59 45.99 67.12 -73.52
N GLN A 60 45.33 66.79 -74.63
CA GLN A 60 44.61 65.51 -74.76
C GLN A 60 45.55 64.29 -74.86
N GLN A 61 46.78 64.46 -75.36
CA GLN A 61 47.82 63.42 -75.29
C GLN A 61 48.38 63.24 -73.88
N GLN A 62 48.54 64.33 -73.13
CA GLN A 62 49.05 64.30 -71.77
C GLN A 62 48.04 63.65 -70.80
N GLU A 63 46.74 63.95 -70.94
CA GLU A 63 45.66 63.28 -70.20
C GLU A 63 45.57 61.77 -70.51
N ARG A 64 45.74 61.37 -71.79
CA ARG A 64 45.76 59.95 -72.17
C ARG A 64 46.96 59.21 -71.61
N GLN A 65 48.12 59.86 -71.48
CA GLN A 65 49.28 59.27 -70.82
C GLN A 65 49.07 59.13 -69.31
N GLN A 66 48.49 60.15 -68.65
CA GLN A 66 48.15 60.05 -67.23
C GLN A 66 47.09 58.96 -66.96
N GLN A 67 46.06 58.84 -67.79
CA GLN A 67 45.06 57.76 -67.67
C GLN A 67 45.65 56.36 -67.90
N LYS A 68 46.64 56.22 -68.80
CA LYS A 68 47.34 54.94 -69.00
C LYS A 68 48.17 54.55 -67.78
N VAL A 69 48.90 55.49 -67.19
CA VAL A 69 49.71 55.25 -65.98
C VAL A 69 48.79 54.90 -64.80
N GLN A 70 47.69 55.63 -64.62
CA GLN A 70 46.72 55.37 -63.56
C GLN A 70 46.01 54.01 -63.75
N GLY A 71 45.70 53.63 -65.00
CA GLY A 71 45.15 52.32 -65.34
C GLY A 71 46.13 51.17 -65.07
N GLN A 72 47.41 51.34 -65.37
CA GLN A 72 48.45 50.35 -65.03
C GLN A 72 48.63 50.21 -63.53
N GLN A 73 48.60 51.31 -62.78
CA GLN A 73 48.72 51.30 -61.32
C GLN A 73 47.54 50.58 -60.65
N GLN A 74 46.30 50.85 -61.10
CA GLN A 74 45.12 50.11 -60.63
C GLN A 74 45.17 48.62 -60.97
N GLN A 75 45.70 48.26 -62.14
CA GLN A 75 45.81 46.87 -62.55
C GLN A 75 46.82 46.10 -61.68
N GLN A 76 47.92 46.76 -61.29
CA GLN A 76 48.94 46.20 -60.40
C GLN A 76 48.41 46.04 -58.97
N GLU A 77 47.65 47.00 -58.45
CA GLU A 77 46.96 46.91 -57.16
C GLU A 77 45.95 45.74 -57.13
N ARG A 78 45.21 45.55 -58.23
CA ARG A 78 44.28 44.42 -58.36
C ARG A 78 44.98 43.06 -58.34
N GLN A 79 46.16 42.97 -58.93
CA GLN A 79 46.97 41.74 -58.91
C GLN A 79 47.52 41.47 -57.51
N GLN A 80 48.02 42.49 -56.80
CA GLN A 80 48.49 42.35 -55.42
C GLN A 80 47.36 41.94 -54.47
N ARG A 81 46.17 42.54 -54.56
CA ARG A 81 45.01 42.14 -53.77
C ARG A 81 44.59 40.69 -54.03
N LYS A 82 44.63 40.23 -55.29
CA LYS A 82 44.34 38.83 -55.61
C LYS A 82 45.37 37.86 -55.02
N ALA A 83 46.65 38.23 -55.03
CA ALA A 83 47.71 37.42 -54.43
C ALA A 83 47.56 37.33 -52.90
N GLN A 84 47.30 38.45 -52.21
CA GLN A 84 47.01 38.46 -50.77
C GLN A 84 45.79 37.62 -50.42
N GLN A 85 44.70 37.76 -51.20
CA GLN A 85 43.47 37.01 -50.94
C GLN A 85 43.62 35.50 -51.19
N GLN A 86 44.51 35.08 -52.09
CA GLN A 86 44.88 33.67 -52.24
C GLN A 86 45.71 33.16 -51.06
N GLN A 87 46.63 33.97 -50.55
CA GLN A 87 47.47 33.61 -49.40
C GLN A 87 46.62 33.45 -48.12
N GLU A 88 45.67 34.36 -47.87
CA GLU A 88 44.72 34.24 -46.74
C GLU A 88 43.86 32.97 -46.84
N ARG A 89 43.36 32.64 -48.05
CA ARG A 89 42.59 31.40 -48.25
C ARG A 89 43.41 30.14 -48.00
N GLN A 90 44.71 30.14 -48.33
CA GLN A 90 45.59 29.02 -48.02
C GLN A 90 45.82 28.90 -46.50
N GLN A 91 46.06 30.01 -45.81
CA GLN A 91 46.21 30.00 -44.34
C GLN A 91 44.94 29.49 -43.64
N GLN A 92 43.75 29.95 -44.05
CA GLN A 92 42.48 29.47 -43.50
C GLN A 92 42.26 27.97 -43.74
N LYS A 93 42.67 27.43 -44.90
CA LYS A 93 42.57 25.98 -45.17
C LYS A 93 43.47 25.15 -44.25
N VAL A 94 44.71 25.60 -44.03
CA VAL A 94 45.66 24.90 -43.14
C VAL A 94 45.14 24.94 -41.70
N GLN A 95 44.66 26.10 -41.24
CA GLN A 95 44.10 26.25 -39.90
C GLN A 95 42.84 25.39 -39.69
N GLY A 96 41.98 25.29 -40.71
CA GLY A 96 40.80 24.43 -40.69
C GLY A 96 41.15 22.93 -40.63
N GLN A 97 42.17 22.49 -41.37
CA GLN A 97 42.66 21.10 -41.29
C GLN A 97 43.23 20.77 -39.91
N GLN A 98 43.99 21.69 -39.32
CA GLN A 98 44.61 21.50 -38.01
C GLN A 98 43.55 21.39 -36.90
N GLN A 99 42.52 22.25 -36.91
CA GLN A 99 41.38 22.13 -36.00
C GLN A 99 40.61 20.82 -36.17
N GLN A 100 40.43 20.36 -37.41
CA GLN A 100 39.72 19.10 -37.66
C GLN A 100 40.50 17.90 -37.10
N GLN A 101 41.82 17.90 -37.21
CA GLN A 101 42.70 16.86 -36.68
C GLN A 101 42.69 16.84 -35.14
N GLU A 102 42.75 18.01 -34.49
CA GLU A 102 42.66 18.12 -33.03
C GLU A 102 41.30 17.62 -32.52
N ARG A 103 40.21 17.92 -33.25
CA ARG A 103 38.86 17.44 -32.89
C ARG A 103 38.72 15.93 -33.02
N GLN A 104 39.41 15.31 -33.98
CA GLN A 104 39.45 13.85 -34.11
C GLN A 104 40.25 13.20 -32.99
N GLN A 105 41.41 13.77 -32.61
CA GLN A 105 42.21 13.27 -31.49
C GLN A 105 41.45 13.35 -30.15
N ARG A 106 40.76 14.46 -29.87
CA ARG A 106 39.92 14.59 -28.66
C ARG A 106 38.79 13.55 -28.61
N LYS A 107 38.16 13.27 -29.76
CA LYS A 107 37.12 12.22 -29.83
C LYS A 107 37.69 10.82 -29.56
N ALA A 108 38.88 10.52 -30.06
CA ALA A 108 39.54 9.24 -29.81
C ALA A 108 39.91 9.09 -28.32
N GLN A 109 40.45 10.13 -27.69
CA GLN A 109 40.72 10.14 -26.24
C GLN A 109 39.46 9.94 -25.41
N GLN A 110 38.36 10.66 -25.71
CA GLN A 110 37.09 10.48 -25.00
C GLN A 110 36.52 9.07 -25.16
N GLN A 111 36.66 8.44 -26.34
CA GLN A 111 36.22 7.06 -26.52
C GLN A 111 37.04 6.09 -25.67
N GLN A 112 38.36 6.32 -25.56
CA GLN A 112 39.25 5.49 -24.77
C GLN A 112 38.96 5.60 -23.26
N GLU A 113 38.76 6.81 -22.74
CA GLU A 113 38.34 7.02 -21.33
C GLU A 113 37.01 6.33 -21.04
N LYS A 114 36.01 6.49 -21.92
CA LYS A 114 34.69 5.88 -21.73
C LYS A 114 34.74 4.35 -21.78
N GLN A 115 35.71 3.78 -22.50
CA GLN A 115 35.93 2.34 -22.55
C GLN A 115 36.60 1.83 -21.27
N GLN A 116 37.56 2.57 -20.71
CA GLN A 116 38.18 2.27 -19.41
C GLN A 116 37.16 2.37 -18.26
N GLU A 117 36.32 3.40 -18.27
CA GLU A 117 35.28 3.60 -17.24
C GLU A 117 34.25 2.47 -17.23
N ARG A 118 33.81 2.01 -18.42
CA ARG A 118 32.95 0.82 -18.53
C ARG A 118 33.63 -0.46 -18.04
N GLN A 119 34.94 -0.57 -18.22
CA GLN A 119 35.69 -1.74 -17.77
C GLN A 119 35.80 -1.75 -16.24
N GLN A 120 36.05 -0.60 -15.61
CA GLN A 120 36.03 -0.46 -14.15
C GLN A 120 34.63 -0.75 -13.57
N GLN A 121 33.56 -0.24 -14.18
CA GLN A 121 32.19 -0.53 -13.75
C GLN A 121 31.87 -2.03 -13.78
N ARG A 122 32.28 -2.75 -14.84
CA ARG A 122 32.07 -4.20 -14.92
C ARG A 122 32.79 -4.97 -13.82
N VAL A 123 34.02 -4.59 -13.50
CA VAL A 123 34.80 -5.22 -12.41
C VAL A 123 34.10 -4.99 -11.07
N GLN A 124 33.62 -3.76 -10.83
CA GLN A 124 32.94 -3.41 -9.60
C GLN A 124 31.58 -4.13 -9.46
N GLU A 125 30.79 -4.23 -10.54
CA GLU A 125 29.55 -5.02 -10.56
C GLU A 125 29.82 -6.49 -10.27
N GLN A 126 30.87 -7.06 -10.86
CA GLN A 126 31.21 -8.47 -10.68
C GLN A 126 31.63 -8.77 -9.24
N GLN A 127 32.41 -7.88 -8.63
CA GLN A 127 32.82 -7.97 -7.23
C GLN A 127 31.62 -7.88 -6.27
N GLN A 128 30.72 -6.93 -6.51
CA GLN A 128 29.50 -6.77 -5.72
C GLN A 128 28.53 -7.95 -5.89
N GLN A 129 28.48 -8.56 -7.07
CA GLN A 129 27.69 -9.76 -7.31
C GLN A 129 28.24 -10.96 -6.53
N GLN A 130 29.56 -11.09 -6.44
CA GLN A 130 30.24 -12.14 -5.69
C GLN A 130 30.01 -12.00 -4.18
N GLU A 131 30.07 -10.77 -3.64
CA GLU A 131 29.74 -10.49 -2.23
C GLU A 131 28.29 -10.84 -1.89
N ARG A 132 27.33 -10.44 -2.75
CA ARG A 132 25.92 -10.80 -2.58
C ARG A 132 25.71 -12.31 -2.59
N GLN A 133 26.47 -13.03 -3.38
CA GLN A 133 26.38 -14.49 -3.46
C GLN A 133 26.91 -15.14 -2.16
N GLN A 134 28.03 -14.66 -1.62
CA GLN A 134 28.55 -15.12 -0.33
C GLN A 134 27.58 -14.82 0.83
N GLN A 135 26.98 -13.63 0.87
CA GLN A 135 25.98 -13.28 1.88
C GLN A 135 24.75 -14.20 1.83
N ARG A 136 24.26 -14.53 0.62
CA ARG A 136 23.13 -15.46 0.46
C ARG A 136 23.44 -16.85 0.99
N VAL A 137 24.66 -17.34 0.79
CA VAL A 137 25.08 -18.67 1.29
C VAL A 137 25.14 -18.66 2.82
N GLN A 138 25.71 -17.62 3.44
CA GLN A 138 25.72 -17.48 4.90
C GLN A 138 24.31 -17.37 5.49
N GLU A 139 23.43 -16.58 4.87
CA GLU A 139 22.05 -16.43 5.34
C GLU A 139 21.28 -17.77 5.22
N GLN A 140 21.52 -18.53 4.16
CA GLN A 140 20.90 -19.83 3.96
C GLN A 140 21.37 -20.86 5.00
N GLN A 141 22.67 -20.88 5.33
CA GLN A 141 23.22 -21.72 6.39
C GLN A 141 22.65 -21.33 7.77
N GLY A 142 22.58 -20.03 8.08
CA GLY A 142 21.98 -19.55 9.32
C GLY A 142 20.49 -19.91 9.45
N ARG A 143 19.72 -19.83 8.35
CA ARG A 143 18.32 -20.28 8.33
C ARG A 143 18.17 -21.79 8.54
N GLN A 144 19.09 -22.60 8.01
CA GLN A 144 19.06 -24.05 8.23
C GLN A 144 19.37 -24.40 9.69
N GLN A 145 20.37 -23.77 10.30
CA GLN A 145 20.68 -23.97 11.73
C GLN A 145 19.52 -23.56 12.63
N ARG A 146 18.89 -22.39 12.39
CA ARG A 146 17.71 -21.97 13.16
C ARG A 146 16.54 -22.93 13.01
N LYS A 147 16.32 -23.50 11.82
CA LYS A 147 15.28 -24.51 11.60
C LYS A 147 15.56 -25.80 12.36
N ALA A 148 16.81 -26.25 12.41
CA ALA A 148 17.22 -27.41 13.18
C ALA A 148 16.99 -27.20 14.69
N GLN A 149 17.47 -26.08 15.24
CA GLN A 149 17.24 -25.72 16.65
C GLN A 149 15.75 -25.65 17.00
N GLN A 150 14.94 -25.04 16.13
CA GLN A 150 13.50 -24.93 16.35
C GLN A 150 12.74 -26.27 16.20
N GLN A 151 13.32 -27.25 15.51
CA GLN A 151 12.78 -28.62 15.51
C GLN A 151 13.12 -29.34 16.81
N GLU A 152 14.33 -29.15 17.32
CA GLU A 152 14.79 -29.73 18.58
C GLU A 152 13.99 -29.21 19.78
N GLU A 153 13.78 -27.88 19.88
CA GLU A 153 12.91 -27.29 20.91
C GLU A 153 11.47 -27.82 20.84
N ARG A 154 10.94 -28.01 19.63
CA ARG A 154 9.59 -28.57 19.45
C ARG A 154 9.51 -30.04 19.88
N GLN A 155 10.55 -30.82 19.67
CA GLN A 155 10.61 -32.19 20.18
C GLN A 155 10.67 -32.20 21.70
N GLN A 156 11.52 -31.37 22.32
CA GLN A 156 11.59 -31.26 23.78
C GLN A 156 10.25 -30.83 24.38
N GLN A 157 9.58 -29.81 23.81
CA GLN A 157 8.25 -29.40 24.26
C GLN A 157 7.20 -30.52 24.14
N ARG A 158 7.25 -31.32 23.07
CA ARG A 158 6.34 -32.46 22.90
C ARG A 158 6.54 -33.51 23.99
N VAL A 159 7.79 -33.86 24.28
CA VAL A 159 8.12 -34.84 25.34
C VAL A 159 7.64 -34.33 26.70
N GLN A 160 7.91 -33.08 27.02
CA GLN A 160 7.48 -32.47 28.29
C GLN A 160 5.96 -32.41 28.43
N GLN A 161 5.26 -32.07 27.33
CA GLN A 161 3.80 -32.01 27.31
C GLN A 161 3.16 -33.41 27.44
N GLN A 162 3.82 -34.45 26.92
CA GLN A 162 3.39 -35.83 27.03
C GLN A 162 3.59 -36.37 28.45
N GLN A 163 4.72 -36.07 29.11
CA GLN A 163 4.93 -36.36 30.53
C GLN A 163 3.86 -35.70 31.41
N GLN A 164 3.60 -34.41 31.21
CA GLN A 164 2.60 -33.69 32.00
C GLN A 164 1.17 -34.21 31.77
N GLN A 165 0.87 -34.75 30.59
CA GLN A 165 -0.39 -35.45 30.36
C GLN A 165 -0.48 -36.77 31.12
N GLN A 166 0.59 -37.57 31.15
CA GLN A 166 0.63 -38.81 31.92
C GLN A 166 0.46 -38.55 33.42
N GLU A 167 1.15 -37.55 33.98
CA GLU A 167 1.00 -37.17 35.39
C GLU A 167 -0.43 -36.75 35.73
N ARG A 168 -1.06 -35.91 34.89
CA ARG A 168 -2.47 -35.52 35.07
C ARG A 168 -3.42 -36.71 34.95
N GLN A 169 -3.11 -37.69 34.12
CA GLN A 169 -3.91 -38.91 34.01
C GLN A 169 -3.83 -39.74 35.29
N GLN A 170 -2.62 -39.91 35.85
CA GLN A 170 -2.43 -40.62 37.11
C GLN A 170 -3.13 -39.91 38.28
N GLN A 171 -3.04 -38.59 38.37
CA GLN A 171 -3.76 -37.80 39.38
C GLN A 171 -5.29 -37.95 39.26
N ARG A 172 -5.84 -37.93 38.03
CA ARG A 172 -7.28 -38.15 37.83
C ARG A 172 -7.74 -39.52 38.28
N VAL A 173 -6.94 -40.56 38.04
CA VAL A 173 -7.26 -41.93 38.48
C VAL A 173 -7.28 -42.01 40.01
N GLN A 174 -6.30 -41.41 40.70
CA GLN A 174 -6.30 -41.34 42.16
C GLN A 174 -7.48 -40.54 42.73
N GLU A 175 -7.79 -39.38 42.15
CA GLU A 175 -8.92 -38.56 42.59
C GLU A 175 -10.27 -39.28 42.38
N GLN A 176 -10.39 -40.04 41.29
CA GLN A 176 -11.58 -40.82 40.99
C GLN A 176 -11.76 -42.00 41.96
N GLN A 177 -10.69 -42.67 42.35
CA GLN A 177 -10.70 -43.69 43.40
C GLN A 177 -11.09 -43.10 44.76
N GLY A 178 -10.54 -41.93 45.13
CA GLY A 178 -10.90 -41.23 46.37
C GLY A 178 -12.38 -40.82 46.40
N ARG A 179 -12.92 -40.29 45.29
CA ARG A 179 -14.35 -39.95 45.18
C ARG A 179 -15.26 -41.17 45.26
N GLN A 180 -14.85 -42.33 44.74
CA GLN A 180 -15.61 -43.57 44.87
C GLN A 180 -15.67 -44.04 46.32
N GLN A 181 -14.56 -44.00 47.05
CA GLN A 181 -14.54 -44.32 48.49
C GLN A 181 -15.40 -43.36 49.31
N GLN A 182 -15.33 -42.05 49.04
CA GLN A 182 -16.20 -41.07 49.70
C GLN A 182 -17.68 -41.29 49.41
N LYS A 183 -18.05 -41.63 48.16
CA LYS A 183 -19.44 -41.95 47.81
C LYS A 183 -19.94 -43.19 48.53
N ALA A 184 -19.11 -44.23 48.66
CA ALA A 184 -19.47 -45.45 49.39
C ALA A 184 -19.72 -45.15 50.87
N GLN A 185 -18.85 -44.37 51.52
CA GLN A 185 -19.04 -43.94 52.90
C GLN A 185 -20.30 -43.08 53.07
N GLN A 186 -20.56 -42.13 52.16
CA GLN A 186 -21.77 -41.31 52.20
C GLN A 186 -23.05 -42.12 52.05
N GLN A 187 -23.05 -43.14 51.17
CA GLN A 187 -24.21 -44.03 51.02
C GLN A 187 -24.47 -44.85 52.28
N GLN A 188 -23.42 -45.37 52.91
CA GLN A 188 -23.54 -46.14 54.15
C GLN A 188 -24.11 -45.27 55.28
N GLN A 189 -23.59 -44.04 55.42
CA GLN A 189 -24.07 -43.08 56.41
C GLN A 189 -25.49 -42.55 56.11
N GLN A 190 -25.90 -42.50 54.83
CA GLN A 190 -27.28 -42.19 54.45
C GLN A 190 -28.23 -43.33 54.80
N GLN A 191 -27.82 -44.59 54.60
CA GLN A 191 -28.63 -45.75 54.99
C GLN A 191 -28.85 -45.81 56.50
N GLU A 192 -27.82 -45.55 57.30
CA GLU A 192 -27.94 -45.45 58.77
C GLU A 192 -28.89 -44.33 59.20
N ARG A 193 -28.76 -43.13 58.61
CA ARG A 193 -29.68 -42.01 58.88
C ARG A 193 -31.12 -42.28 58.41
N GLN A 194 -31.31 -43.04 57.33
CA GLN A 194 -32.65 -43.43 56.89
C GLN A 194 -33.29 -44.41 57.87
N GLN A 195 -32.54 -45.38 58.40
CA GLN A 195 -33.06 -46.29 59.43
C GLN A 195 -33.42 -45.55 60.72
N GLN A 196 -32.60 -44.57 61.15
CA GLN A 196 -32.91 -43.71 62.29
C GLN A 196 -34.15 -42.82 62.05
N ARG A 197 -34.26 -42.19 60.86
CA ARG A 197 -35.45 -41.38 60.52
C ARG A 197 -36.74 -42.18 60.45
N VAL A 198 -36.71 -43.44 60.01
CA VAL A 198 -37.92 -44.27 59.97
C VAL A 198 -38.40 -44.61 61.39
N GLN A 199 -37.49 -44.74 62.36
CA GLN A 199 -37.85 -44.87 63.78
C GLN A 199 -38.39 -43.57 64.38
N GLU A 200 -37.74 -42.42 64.14
CA GLU A 200 -38.22 -41.10 64.60
C GLU A 200 -39.59 -40.72 64.01
N GLN A 201 -39.80 -41.01 62.72
CA GLN A 201 -41.02 -40.66 62.00
C GLN A 201 -42.21 -41.60 62.35
N GLN A 202 -42.00 -42.67 63.11
CA GLN A 202 -43.07 -43.42 63.78
C GLN A 202 -43.48 -42.76 65.10
N GLN A 203 -42.55 -42.10 65.82
CA GLN A 203 -42.85 -41.34 67.04
C GLN A 203 -43.48 -39.96 66.75
N GLU A 204 -43.01 -39.22 65.74
CA GLU A 204 -43.58 -37.91 65.39
C GLU A 204 -44.99 -37.98 64.79
N ARG A 205 -45.36 -39.11 64.17
CA ARG A 205 -46.71 -39.32 63.60
C ARG A 205 -47.82 -39.43 64.64
N GLN A 206 -47.48 -39.67 65.91
CA GLN A 206 -48.44 -39.61 67.02
C GLN A 206 -48.59 -38.20 67.62
N GLN A 207 -47.65 -37.27 67.36
CA GLN A 207 -47.68 -35.92 67.94
C GLN A 207 -48.14 -34.83 66.94
N GLN A 208 -48.09 -35.08 65.62
CA GLN A 208 -48.56 -34.14 64.59
C GLN A 208 -50.06 -34.27 64.21
N LYS A 209 -50.94 -34.56 65.18
CA LYS A 209 -52.41 -34.44 65.00
C LYS A 209 -53.06 -33.27 65.77
N VAL A 210 -52.27 -32.42 66.45
CA VAL A 210 -52.83 -31.34 67.31
C VAL A 210 -52.34 -29.93 66.97
N GLN A 211 -51.38 -29.72 66.06
CA GLN A 211 -50.84 -28.38 65.77
C GLN A 211 -50.81 -28.02 64.28
N GLN A 212 -51.90 -28.32 63.56
CA GLN A 212 -52.09 -27.82 62.19
C GLN A 212 -53.38 -27.02 62.10
N HIS A 213 -53.48 -25.97 62.93
CA HIS A 213 -54.48 -24.92 62.79
C HIS A 213 -54.00 -23.63 63.45
N GLN A 214 -53.02 -22.95 62.82
CA GLN A 214 -52.69 -21.51 62.94
C GLN A 214 -51.25 -21.28 62.49
N GLU A 215 -51.02 -21.14 61.18
CA GLU A 215 -49.93 -20.32 60.63
C GLU A 215 -50.04 -20.32 59.10
N ARG A 216 -51.14 -19.72 58.64
CA ARG A 216 -51.32 -19.41 57.22
C ARG A 216 -51.83 -17.99 57.03
N GLU A 217 -51.29 -17.05 57.81
CA GLU A 217 -51.54 -15.62 57.64
C GLU A 217 -50.32 -14.83 58.10
N GLN A 218 -49.36 -14.62 57.19
CA GLN A 218 -48.43 -13.47 57.15
C GLN A 218 -47.38 -13.69 56.05
N ARG A 219 -47.80 -13.49 54.78
CA ARG A 219 -46.89 -13.09 53.71
C ARG A 219 -47.55 -11.99 52.89
N GLN A 220 -47.58 -10.80 53.48
CA GLN A 220 -47.83 -9.55 52.79
C GLN A 220 -47.00 -8.49 53.53
N PHE A 221 -46.43 -7.54 52.77
CA PHE A 221 -45.50 -6.46 53.17
C PHE A 221 -44.01 -6.90 53.26
N GLY A 222 -43.06 -6.33 52.52
CA GLY A 222 -43.12 -5.20 51.58
C GLY A 222 -41.84 -5.08 50.76
N ALA A 223 -41.97 -4.44 49.60
CA ALA A 223 -40.93 -3.62 48.97
C ALA A 223 -41.58 -2.24 48.80
N PRO A 224 -40.90 -1.15 49.14
CA PRO A 224 -39.90 -0.62 48.20
C PRO A 224 -38.69 0.01 48.88
N ASP A 225 -37.51 -0.15 48.30
CA ASP A 225 -36.42 0.81 48.52
C ASP A 225 -35.69 1.06 47.20
N GLN A 226 -36.13 2.11 46.52
CA GLN A 226 -35.40 2.78 45.45
C GLN A 226 -34.63 3.92 46.11
N GLN A 227 -33.31 3.87 46.08
CA GLN A 227 -32.45 4.94 45.56
C GLN A 227 -30.97 4.57 45.71
N GLU A 228 -30.24 4.74 44.61
CA GLU A 228 -28.77 4.80 44.53
C GLU A 228 -27.93 3.53 44.73
N ARG A 229 -28.23 2.46 43.99
CA ARG A 229 -27.20 1.46 43.64
C ARG A 229 -27.11 1.34 42.13
N HIS A 230 -26.00 1.82 41.56
CA HIS A 230 -25.57 1.50 40.21
C HIS A 230 -25.89 0.03 39.92
N GLN A 231 -26.77 -0.19 38.94
CA GLN A 231 -27.40 -1.47 38.64
C GLN A 231 -26.32 -2.51 38.31
N ARG A 232 -25.86 -3.24 39.32
CA ARG A 232 -24.87 -4.29 39.14
C ARG A 232 -25.58 -5.55 38.65
N VAL A 233 -25.04 -6.14 37.60
CA VAL A 233 -25.48 -7.44 37.10
C VAL A 233 -25.37 -8.49 38.22
N SER A 234 -26.34 -9.40 38.33
CA SER A 234 -26.28 -10.48 39.33
C SER A 234 -25.04 -11.37 39.12
N GLU A 235 -24.45 -11.90 40.19
CA GLU A 235 -23.22 -12.72 40.08
C GLU A 235 -23.36 -13.90 39.10
N ARG A 236 -24.54 -14.53 39.08
CA ARG A 236 -24.85 -15.61 38.13
C ARG A 236 -24.80 -15.13 36.69
N ARG A 237 -25.37 -13.94 36.41
CA ARG A 237 -25.37 -13.35 35.08
C ARG A 237 -23.98 -12.85 34.70
N GLN A 238 -23.21 -12.29 35.64
CA GLN A 238 -21.82 -11.91 35.44
C GLN A 238 -20.98 -13.13 35.02
N ARG A 239 -21.03 -14.25 35.76
CA ARG A 239 -20.34 -15.49 35.41
C ARG A 239 -20.73 -16.01 34.01
N GLN A 240 -22.00 -15.86 33.63
CA GLN A 240 -22.45 -16.23 32.29
C GLN A 240 -21.82 -15.34 31.21
N LEU A 241 -21.83 -14.01 31.38
CA LEU A 241 -21.22 -13.08 30.44
C LEU A 241 -19.71 -13.33 30.28
N VAL A 242 -19.00 -13.59 31.38
CA VAL A 242 -17.58 -13.96 31.37
C VAL A 242 -17.35 -15.24 30.57
N LYS A 243 -18.17 -16.27 30.78
CA LYS A 243 -18.06 -17.54 30.04
C LYS A 243 -18.32 -17.35 28.54
N GLU A 244 -19.37 -16.59 28.18
CA GLU A 244 -19.68 -16.27 26.78
C GLU A 244 -18.52 -15.50 26.13
N GLN A 245 -17.93 -14.56 26.86
CA GLN A 245 -16.79 -13.78 26.38
C GLN A 245 -15.54 -14.65 26.15
N GLN A 246 -15.19 -15.54 27.08
CA GLN A 246 -14.04 -16.43 26.92
C GLN A 246 -14.18 -17.34 25.68
N GLN A 247 -15.40 -17.81 25.41
CA GLN A 247 -15.71 -18.59 24.21
C GLN A 247 -15.52 -17.75 22.94
N ARG A 248 -16.06 -16.52 22.91
CA ARG A 248 -15.91 -15.58 21.78
C ARG A 248 -14.45 -15.26 21.50
N SER A 249 -13.66 -14.93 22.52
CA SER A 249 -12.23 -14.62 22.38
C SER A 249 -11.45 -15.82 21.82
N THR A 250 -11.82 -17.04 22.20
CA THR A 250 -11.20 -18.26 21.65
C THR A 250 -11.54 -18.47 20.19
N SER A 251 -12.81 -18.33 19.80
CA SER A 251 -13.24 -18.43 18.40
C SER A 251 -12.62 -17.33 17.53
N TYR A 252 -12.52 -16.11 18.04
CA TYR A 252 -11.87 -14.99 17.35
C TYR A 252 -10.41 -15.31 17.02
N ARG A 253 -9.62 -15.78 18.01
CA ARG A 253 -8.21 -16.18 17.80
C ARG A 253 -8.03 -17.24 16.70
N GLN A 254 -8.96 -18.19 16.60
CA GLN A 254 -8.92 -19.20 15.54
C GLN A 254 -9.24 -18.60 14.16
N GLN A 255 -10.18 -17.65 14.11
CA GLN A 255 -10.59 -16.98 12.88
C GLN A 255 -9.48 -16.08 12.31
N THR A 256 -8.75 -15.35 13.15
CA THR A 256 -7.66 -14.46 12.76
C THR A 256 -6.61 -15.16 11.91
N ARG A 257 -6.21 -16.39 12.28
CA ARG A 257 -5.23 -17.18 11.50
C ARG A 257 -5.72 -17.54 10.09
N ARG A 258 -7.03 -17.69 9.90
CA ARG A 258 -7.62 -17.97 8.57
C ARG A 258 -7.68 -16.72 7.70
N GLN A 259 -7.86 -15.55 8.32
CA GLN A 259 -7.93 -14.26 7.64
C GLN A 259 -6.60 -13.89 6.98
N GLU A 260 -5.45 -14.11 7.64
CA GLU A 260 -4.13 -13.80 7.05
C GLU A 260 -3.87 -14.49 5.71
N ARG A 261 -4.28 -15.75 5.56
CA ARG A 261 -4.14 -16.47 4.28
C ARG A 261 -5.02 -15.89 3.18
N ARG A 262 -6.20 -15.37 3.53
CA ARG A 262 -7.08 -14.69 2.58
C ARG A 262 -6.50 -13.35 2.16
N ALA A 263 -5.95 -12.58 3.10
CA ALA A 263 -5.29 -11.31 2.81
C ALA A 263 -4.16 -11.46 1.77
N GLN A 264 -3.33 -12.50 1.90
CA GLN A 264 -2.25 -12.78 0.95
C GLN A 264 -2.78 -13.01 -0.48
N LYS A 265 -3.91 -13.73 -0.63
CA LYS A 265 -4.53 -13.95 -1.95
C LYS A 265 -4.98 -12.64 -2.60
N TYR A 266 -5.58 -11.75 -1.82
CA TYR A 266 -5.98 -10.41 -2.29
C TYR A 266 -4.79 -9.57 -2.73
N MET A 267 -3.71 -9.57 -1.94
CA MET A 267 -2.47 -8.86 -2.29
C MET A 267 -1.90 -9.36 -3.63
N THR A 268 -1.86 -10.69 -3.84
CA THR A 268 -1.42 -11.25 -5.12
C THR A 268 -2.34 -10.85 -6.27
N SER A 269 -3.66 -10.84 -6.10
CA SER A 269 -4.59 -10.45 -7.16
C SER A 269 -4.47 -8.97 -7.54
N PHE A 270 -4.30 -8.07 -6.56
CA PHE A 270 -4.12 -6.64 -6.86
C PHE A 270 -2.81 -6.38 -7.59
N HIS A 271 -1.73 -7.07 -7.20
CA HIS A 271 -0.46 -6.97 -7.90
C HIS A 271 -0.56 -7.43 -9.36
N GLN A 272 -1.25 -8.54 -9.63
CA GLN A 272 -1.48 -9.05 -10.99
C GLN A 272 -2.36 -8.10 -11.84
N GLN A 273 -3.30 -7.40 -11.21
CA GLN A 273 -4.20 -6.46 -11.88
C GLN A 273 -3.59 -5.05 -12.03
N ASN A 274 -2.31 -4.86 -11.67
CA ASN A 274 -1.65 -3.55 -11.62
C ASN A 274 -2.37 -2.50 -10.75
N ARG A 275 -3.13 -2.95 -9.74
CA ARG A 275 -3.85 -2.09 -8.80
C ARG A 275 -2.94 -1.68 -7.66
N GLN A 276 -2.04 -0.72 -7.93
CA GLN A 276 -0.94 -0.38 -7.05
C GLN A 276 -1.40 0.37 -5.80
N SER A 277 -2.36 1.28 -5.92
CA SER A 277 -2.91 2.00 -4.77
C SER A 277 -3.66 1.05 -3.85
N GLN A 278 -4.48 0.17 -4.42
CA GLN A 278 -5.20 -0.84 -3.63
C GLN A 278 -4.26 -1.86 -3.00
N TYR A 279 -3.20 -2.25 -3.71
CA TYR A 279 -2.15 -3.09 -3.13
C TYR A 279 -1.49 -2.42 -1.91
N ARG A 280 -1.12 -1.14 -2.00
CA ARG A 280 -0.51 -0.39 -0.89
C ARG A 280 -1.45 -0.26 0.31
N PHE A 281 -2.71 0.15 0.06
CA PHE A 281 -3.74 0.18 1.09
C PHE A 281 -3.85 -1.17 1.81
N GLN A 282 -3.94 -2.26 1.03
CA GLN A 282 -4.06 -3.61 1.56
C GLN A 282 -2.85 -4.04 2.41
N GLN A 283 -1.62 -3.65 2.03
CA GLN A 283 -0.43 -3.89 2.86
C GLN A 283 -0.58 -3.23 4.22
N HIS A 284 -0.90 -1.93 4.22
CA HIS A 284 -1.04 -1.15 5.45
C HIS A 284 -2.16 -1.68 6.34
N TYR A 285 -3.33 -2.03 5.78
CA TYR A 285 -4.42 -2.64 6.53
C TYR A 285 -3.98 -3.93 7.23
N VAL A 286 -3.31 -4.84 6.51
CA VAL A 286 -2.85 -6.12 7.06
C VAL A 286 -1.79 -5.92 8.13
N GLU A 287 -0.86 -4.99 7.93
CA GLU A 287 0.17 -4.66 8.90
C GLU A 287 -0.45 -4.13 10.21
N ARG A 288 -1.36 -3.15 10.12
CA ARG A 288 -2.08 -2.62 11.29
C ARG A 288 -2.90 -3.70 11.99
N LEU A 289 -3.59 -4.55 11.22
CA LEU A 289 -4.35 -5.66 11.75
C LEU A 289 -3.44 -6.66 12.49
N ARG A 290 -2.25 -6.98 11.96
CA ARG A 290 -1.26 -7.82 12.66
C ARG A 290 -0.76 -7.18 13.95
N ALA A 291 -0.43 -5.89 13.91
CA ALA A 291 0.01 -5.15 15.09
C ALA A 291 -1.06 -5.17 16.19
N GLN A 292 -2.34 -4.96 15.83
CA GLN A 292 -3.47 -5.10 16.74
C GLN A 292 -3.56 -6.53 17.31
N ASN A 293 -3.47 -7.55 16.45
CA ASN A 293 -3.57 -8.95 16.90
C ASN A 293 -2.45 -9.36 17.84
N LEU A 294 -1.24 -8.80 17.69
CA LEU A 294 -0.12 -9.00 18.60
C LEU A 294 -0.39 -8.38 19.98
N ARG A 295 -0.94 -7.16 20.01
CA ARG A 295 -1.34 -6.49 21.27
C ARG A 295 -2.33 -7.36 22.04
N HIS A 296 -3.40 -7.81 21.40
CA HIS A 296 -4.43 -8.64 22.04
C HIS A 296 -4.02 -10.09 22.30
N HIS A 297 -3.01 -10.62 21.61
CA HIS A 297 -2.48 -11.96 21.91
C HIS A 297 -1.74 -12.02 23.25
N ASN A 298 -1.22 -10.88 23.73
CA ASN A 298 -0.56 -10.78 25.01
C ASN A 298 -1.55 -10.60 26.18
N ASP A 299 -2.79 -10.19 25.91
CA ASP A 299 -3.89 -10.06 26.89
C ASP A 299 -4.53 -11.42 27.28
N ARG A 300 -3.76 -12.50 27.34
CA ARG A 300 -4.28 -13.84 27.69
C ARG A 300 -4.83 -13.92 29.12
N ASP A 301 -4.35 -13.04 29.97
CA ASP A 301 -4.66 -12.97 31.40
C ASP A 301 -5.63 -11.82 31.71
N HIS A 302 -6.57 -11.55 30.81
CA HIS A 302 -7.59 -10.52 31.05
C HIS A 302 -8.41 -10.86 32.31
N ASP A 303 -8.38 -9.97 33.29
CA ASP A 303 -9.09 -10.13 34.56
C ASP A 303 -10.56 -9.75 34.40
N TYR A 304 -11.36 -10.74 34.00
CA TYR A 304 -12.81 -10.61 33.83
C TYR A 304 -13.56 -10.23 35.11
N ASP A 305 -12.99 -10.51 36.29
CA ASP A 305 -13.64 -10.23 37.57
C ASP A 305 -13.47 -8.75 37.96
N ARG A 306 -12.41 -8.09 37.49
CA ARG A 306 -12.15 -6.65 37.69
C ARG A 306 -12.64 -5.76 36.55
N ASP A 307 -13.03 -6.32 35.41
CA ASP A 307 -13.53 -5.53 34.28
C ASP A 307 -14.97 -5.05 34.53
N PRO A 308 -15.22 -3.72 34.64
CA PRO A 308 -16.53 -3.17 34.94
C PRO A 308 -17.61 -3.61 33.96
N TYR A 309 -17.27 -3.89 32.70
CA TYR A 309 -18.23 -4.32 31.69
C TYR A 309 -19.09 -5.51 32.12
N PHE A 310 -18.51 -6.51 32.80
CA PHE A 310 -19.25 -7.72 33.19
C PHE A 310 -20.14 -7.48 34.41
N SER A 311 -19.94 -6.37 35.11
CA SER A 311 -20.68 -5.99 36.31
C SER A 311 -21.71 -4.89 36.07
N THR A 312 -21.56 -4.07 35.03
CA THR A 312 -22.47 -2.95 34.72
C THR A 312 -23.70 -3.45 33.96
N ALA A 313 -24.91 -3.13 34.47
CA ALA A 313 -26.14 -3.45 33.77
C ALA A 313 -26.27 -2.73 32.42
N SER A 314 -27.12 -3.29 31.56
CA SER A 314 -27.40 -2.71 30.25
C SER A 314 -28.19 -1.41 30.38
N ASN A 315 -27.56 -0.29 30.07
CA ASN A 315 -28.14 1.06 30.04
C ASN A 315 -28.39 1.59 28.62
N TRP A 316 -28.10 0.80 27.59
CA TRP A 316 -28.32 1.18 26.19
C TRP A 316 -29.10 0.11 25.43
N ARG A 317 -29.88 0.54 24.44
CA ARG A 317 -30.42 -0.32 23.39
C ARG A 317 -30.03 0.16 22.00
N TYR A 318 -29.87 -0.77 21.07
CA TYR A 318 -29.53 -0.48 19.68
C TYR A 318 -30.36 -1.35 18.73
N LEU A 319 -30.56 -0.89 17.50
CA LEU A 319 -31.39 -1.57 16.49
C LEU A 319 -30.52 -2.32 15.48
N ARG A 320 -30.78 -3.62 15.30
CA ARG A 320 -30.13 -4.44 14.28
C ARG A 320 -31.14 -5.39 13.62
N GLY A 321 -31.25 -5.31 12.30
CA GLY A 321 -32.16 -6.19 11.54
C GLY A 321 -33.62 -6.12 12.01
N GLY A 322 -34.09 -4.94 12.43
CA GLY A 322 -35.45 -4.74 12.93
C GLY A 322 -35.71 -5.21 14.37
N ARG A 323 -34.67 -5.65 15.10
CA ARG A 323 -34.77 -6.07 16.50
C ARG A 323 -33.92 -5.19 17.40
N TYR A 324 -34.43 -4.90 18.58
CA TYR A 324 -33.68 -4.18 19.61
C TYR A 324 -32.83 -5.14 20.43
N TYR A 325 -31.58 -4.76 20.63
CA TYR A 325 -30.61 -5.43 21.48
C TYR A 325 -30.21 -4.48 22.61
N LYS A 326 -29.80 -5.04 23.75
CA LYS A 326 -29.37 -4.25 24.91
C LYS A 326 -27.88 -4.43 25.14
N THR A 327 -27.22 -3.36 25.57
CA THR A 327 -25.81 -3.35 25.94
C THR A 327 -25.58 -2.33 27.06
N ASN A 328 -24.42 -2.36 27.68
CA ASN A 328 -23.95 -1.27 28.54
C ASN A 328 -23.11 -0.26 27.74
N GLU A 329 -22.62 0.77 28.41
CA GLU A 329 -21.82 1.85 27.83
C GLU A 329 -20.59 1.35 27.06
N TYR A 330 -19.79 0.44 27.63
CA TYR A 330 -18.60 -0.09 26.93
C TYR A 330 -18.96 -0.82 25.64
N GLY A 331 -20.06 -1.58 25.63
CA GLY A 331 -20.52 -2.22 24.41
C GLY A 331 -21.05 -1.20 23.40
N ALA A 332 -21.75 -0.14 23.84
CA ALA A 332 -22.16 0.96 22.97
C ALA A 332 -20.95 1.67 22.34
N ASP A 333 -19.89 1.92 23.12
CA ASP A 333 -18.64 2.51 22.63
C ASP A 333 -17.91 1.58 21.66
N ALA A 334 -17.88 0.27 21.92
CA ALA A 334 -17.34 -0.69 20.97
C ALA A 334 -18.07 -0.67 19.61
N LEU A 335 -19.40 -0.47 19.61
CA LEU A 335 -20.17 -0.32 18.37
C LEU A 335 -19.90 1.01 17.67
N ARG A 336 -19.82 2.13 18.40
CA ARG A 336 -19.42 3.44 17.85
C ARG A 336 -18.04 3.37 17.22
N GLN A 337 -17.09 2.74 17.92
CA GLN A 337 -15.74 2.50 17.43
C GLN A 337 -15.75 1.64 16.16
N ALA A 338 -16.58 0.60 16.09
CA ALA A 338 -16.72 -0.24 14.90
C ALA A 338 -17.09 0.59 13.67
N ILE A 339 -18.11 1.46 13.78
CA ILE A 339 -18.54 2.33 12.68
C ILE A 339 -17.44 3.29 12.27
N ASN A 340 -16.80 3.97 13.22
CA ASN A 340 -15.75 4.95 12.92
C ASN A 340 -14.52 4.29 12.29
N ALA A 341 -14.06 3.16 12.82
CA ALA A 341 -12.96 2.38 12.24
C ALA A 341 -13.33 1.90 10.83
N GLY A 342 -14.57 1.43 10.67
CA GLY A 342 -15.12 1.07 9.37
C GLY A 342 -15.06 2.22 8.37
N TYR A 343 -15.59 3.39 8.75
CA TYR A 343 -15.61 4.59 7.92
C TYR A 343 -14.21 5.01 7.48
N ALA A 344 -13.25 5.08 8.41
CA ALA A 344 -11.88 5.44 8.09
C ALA A 344 -11.21 4.47 7.10
N GLU A 345 -11.34 3.17 7.34
CA GLU A 345 -10.78 2.14 6.45
C GLU A 345 -11.49 2.11 5.09
N GLY A 346 -12.80 2.36 5.10
CA GLY A 346 -13.62 2.49 3.89
C GLY A 346 -13.15 3.63 3.02
N PHE A 347 -12.95 4.81 3.62
CA PHE A 347 -12.50 6.01 2.92
C PHE A 347 -11.16 5.79 2.23
N GLN A 348 -10.18 5.23 2.95
CA GLN A 348 -8.87 4.90 2.38
C GLN A 348 -8.96 3.88 1.24
N ALA A 349 -9.82 2.86 1.37
CA ALA A 349 -10.05 1.88 0.30
C ALA A 349 -10.74 2.49 -0.93
N GLY A 350 -11.71 3.39 -0.73
CA GLY A 350 -12.40 4.10 -1.80
C GLY A 350 -11.45 4.99 -2.59
N GLN A 351 -10.59 5.75 -1.89
CA GLN A 351 -9.54 6.56 -2.51
C GLN A 351 -8.57 5.70 -3.34
N ALA A 352 -8.12 4.57 -2.78
CA ALA A 352 -7.21 3.67 -3.47
C ALA A 352 -7.81 3.10 -4.77
N ASP A 353 -9.09 2.72 -4.75
CA ASP A 353 -9.80 2.23 -5.94
C ASP A 353 -10.00 3.33 -6.98
N GLN A 354 -10.28 4.56 -6.52
CA GLN A 354 -10.41 5.74 -7.36
C GLN A 354 -9.08 6.09 -8.06
N GLU A 355 -7.96 6.03 -7.34
CA GLU A 355 -6.61 6.27 -7.87
C GLU A 355 -6.20 5.23 -8.91
N ASP A 356 -6.56 3.96 -8.68
CA ASP A 356 -6.33 2.87 -9.64
C ASP A 356 -7.28 2.93 -10.85
N GLY A 357 -8.23 3.87 -10.90
CA GLY A 357 -9.26 3.97 -11.94
C GLY A 357 -10.21 2.76 -11.97
N TRP A 358 -10.33 2.06 -10.84
CA TRP A 358 -11.12 0.84 -10.72
C TRP A 358 -12.60 1.18 -10.44
N ARG A 359 -13.51 0.29 -10.84
CA ARG A 359 -14.94 0.47 -10.54
C ARG A 359 -15.21 0.45 -9.04
N SER A 360 -16.12 1.30 -8.57
CA SER A 360 -16.60 1.30 -7.19
C SER A 360 -17.13 -0.08 -6.79
N SER A 361 -16.54 -0.68 -5.75
CA SER A 361 -17.00 -1.93 -5.13
C SER A 361 -16.46 -2.09 -3.70
N ALA A 362 -17.12 -1.44 -2.74
CA ALA A 362 -16.80 -1.58 -1.32
C ALA A 362 -16.78 -3.05 -0.85
N ARG A 363 -17.68 -3.89 -1.39
CA ARG A 363 -17.86 -5.29 -0.97
C ARG A 363 -16.70 -6.20 -1.38
N ASP A 364 -15.99 -5.84 -2.44
CA ASP A 364 -14.86 -6.61 -2.95
C ASP A 364 -13.56 -6.33 -2.17
N SER A 365 -13.53 -5.24 -1.38
CA SER A 365 -12.39 -4.93 -0.51
C SER A 365 -12.24 -5.99 0.58
N TYR A 366 -10.99 -6.44 0.79
CA TYR A 366 -10.69 -7.39 1.85
C TYR A 366 -11.02 -6.80 3.24
N ALA A 367 -10.78 -5.51 3.47
CA ALA A 367 -11.10 -4.85 4.73
C ALA A 367 -12.61 -4.92 5.04
N TYR A 368 -13.47 -4.80 4.02
CA TYR A 368 -14.93 -4.98 4.18
C TYR A 368 -15.31 -6.44 4.51
N GLN A 369 -14.67 -7.41 3.88
CA GLN A 369 -14.97 -8.83 4.10
C GLN A 369 -14.49 -9.29 5.48
N ASP A 370 -13.31 -8.84 5.86
CA ASP A 370 -12.70 -9.04 7.16
C ASP A 370 -13.55 -8.37 8.26
N ALA A 371 -13.65 -7.04 8.19
CA ALA A 371 -14.41 -6.17 9.09
C ALA A 371 -14.03 -6.30 10.57
N THR A 372 -12.78 -6.67 10.87
CA THR A 372 -12.31 -6.90 12.25
C THR A 372 -11.27 -5.91 12.75
N PHE A 373 -10.88 -4.93 11.92
CA PHE A 373 -9.97 -3.88 12.35
C PHE A 373 -10.60 -3.02 13.46
N GLY A 374 -9.83 -2.75 14.51
CA GLY A 374 -10.28 -2.07 15.73
C GLY A 374 -11.01 -2.95 16.74
N TYR A 375 -11.31 -4.21 16.42
CA TYR A 375 -11.99 -5.11 17.35
C TYR A 375 -11.02 -5.69 18.38
N SER A 376 -11.24 -5.38 19.66
CA SER A 376 -10.45 -5.89 20.77
C SER A 376 -10.79 -7.33 21.17
N GLY A 377 -11.89 -7.86 20.65
CA GLY A 377 -12.43 -9.15 21.07
C GLY A 377 -13.44 -9.05 22.21
N TYR A 378 -13.61 -7.89 22.84
CA TYR A 378 -14.45 -7.70 24.03
C TYR A 378 -15.73 -6.88 23.74
N TYR A 379 -16.63 -6.85 24.72
CA TYR A 379 -17.80 -5.97 24.85
C TYR A 379 -18.97 -6.18 23.89
N VAL A 380 -18.74 -6.70 22.70
CA VAL A 380 -19.77 -7.01 21.70
C VAL A 380 -19.42 -8.30 20.97
N ASP A 381 -20.40 -8.97 20.37
CA ASP A 381 -20.11 -10.13 19.54
C ASP A 381 -19.36 -9.72 18.27
N ALA A 382 -18.46 -10.58 17.79
CA ALA A 382 -17.68 -10.31 16.58
C ALA A 382 -18.58 -10.09 15.35
N SER A 383 -19.74 -10.75 15.28
CA SER A 383 -20.70 -10.57 14.18
C SER A 383 -21.45 -9.23 14.25
N GLU A 384 -21.65 -8.69 15.45
CA GLU A 384 -22.23 -7.37 15.67
C GLU A 384 -21.21 -6.29 15.31
N TYR A 385 -19.98 -6.40 15.82
CA TYR A 385 -18.89 -5.50 15.46
C TYR A 385 -18.70 -5.42 13.94
N ARG A 386 -18.55 -6.58 13.28
CA ARG A 386 -18.35 -6.66 11.82
C ARG A 386 -19.52 -6.10 11.03
N HIS A 387 -20.74 -6.18 11.55
CA HIS A 387 -21.91 -5.60 10.90
C HIS A 387 -21.81 -4.07 10.86
N TYR A 388 -21.58 -3.46 12.03
CA TYR A 388 -21.50 -2.00 12.14
C TYR A 388 -20.22 -1.44 11.51
N PHE A 389 -19.10 -2.16 11.58
CA PHE A 389 -17.91 -1.84 10.81
C PHE A 389 -18.22 -1.74 9.32
N ARG A 390 -18.97 -2.69 8.75
CA ARG A 390 -19.35 -2.65 7.34
C ARG A 390 -20.33 -1.54 7.00
N GLU A 391 -21.18 -1.13 7.94
CA GLU A 391 -22.07 0.03 7.76
C GLU A 391 -21.26 1.33 7.66
N GLY A 392 -20.27 1.52 8.54
CA GLY A 392 -19.32 2.63 8.45
C GLY A 392 -18.47 2.55 7.18
N PHE A 393 -17.93 1.37 6.88
CA PHE A 393 -17.04 1.15 5.72
C PHE A 393 -17.70 1.51 4.40
N ARG A 394 -18.95 1.10 4.17
CA ARG A 394 -19.67 1.46 2.95
C ARG A 394 -19.73 2.97 2.74
N ARG A 395 -20.13 3.70 3.79
CA ARG A 395 -20.25 5.15 3.76
C ARG A 395 -18.91 5.85 3.57
N GLY A 396 -17.88 5.38 4.27
CA GLY A 396 -16.53 5.88 4.09
C GLY A 396 -16.01 5.62 2.68
N TYR A 397 -16.24 4.42 2.14
CA TYR A 397 -15.84 4.06 0.80
C TYR A 397 -16.50 4.94 -0.25
N ASP A 398 -17.82 5.19 -0.13
CA ASP A 398 -18.54 6.09 -1.03
C ASP A 398 -17.92 7.50 -0.99
N ASP A 399 -17.68 8.06 0.20
CA ASP A 399 -17.04 9.37 0.37
C ASP A 399 -15.61 9.40 -0.20
N GLY A 400 -14.80 8.36 0.05
CA GLY A 400 -13.42 8.28 -0.43
C GLY A 400 -13.32 8.09 -1.95
N TYR A 401 -14.24 7.32 -2.53
CA TYR A 401 -14.29 7.05 -3.97
C TYR A 401 -14.80 8.25 -4.76
N ASP A 402 -15.88 8.90 -4.29
CA ASP A 402 -16.46 10.08 -4.95
C ASP A 402 -15.73 11.39 -4.57
N ARG A 403 -14.71 11.34 -3.72
CA ARG A 403 -13.99 12.49 -3.14
C ARG A 403 -14.93 13.46 -2.41
N GLY A 404 -15.95 12.91 -1.76
CA GLY A 404 -16.96 13.61 -1.00
C GLY A 404 -16.75 13.56 0.51
N SER A 405 -17.71 14.12 1.23
CA SER A 405 -17.78 14.12 2.70
C SER A 405 -19.23 14.08 3.17
N ARG A 406 -20.06 13.24 2.51
CA ARG A 406 -21.50 13.19 2.75
C ARG A 406 -21.82 12.56 4.10
N TYR A 407 -21.05 11.55 4.51
CA TYR A 407 -21.35 10.73 5.67
C TYR A 407 -20.37 10.93 6.82
N GLY A 408 -19.21 11.53 6.57
CA GLY A 408 -18.23 11.82 7.59
C GLY A 408 -17.39 13.05 7.32
N SER A 409 -16.46 13.29 8.24
CA SER A 409 -15.53 14.41 8.17
C SER A 409 -14.11 13.94 8.47
N TYR A 410 -13.15 14.78 8.11
CA TYR A 410 -11.75 14.62 8.47
C TYR A 410 -11.36 15.72 9.43
N THR A 411 -10.94 15.36 10.64
CA THR A 411 -10.56 16.33 11.68
C THR A 411 -9.38 15.79 12.48
N ASN A 412 -8.37 16.62 12.73
CA ASN A 412 -7.17 16.26 13.50
C ASN A 412 -6.45 14.98 13.01
N GLY A 413 -6.42 14.76 11.70
CA GLY A 413 -5.76 13.57 11.14
C GLY A 413 -6.60 12.29 11.17
N GLN A 414 -7.86 12.34 11.60
CA GLN A 414 -8.74 11.18 11.69
C GLN A 414 -10.02 11.37 10.88
N TYR A 415 -10.41 10.31 10.17
CA TYR A 415 -11.71 10.19 9.51
C TYR A 415 -12.73 9.64 10.50
N SER A 416 -13.85 10.33 10.66
CA SER A 416 -14.95 9.88 11.52
C SER A 416 -16.29 10.09 10.84
N ILE A 417 -17.27 9.28 11.23
CA ILE A 417 -18.63 9.42 10.72
C ILE A 417 -19.33 10.60 11.41
N LEU A 418 -20.23 11.28 10.72
CA LEU A 418 -21.05 12.34 11.31
C LEU A 418 -21.96 11.75 12.41
N GLY A 419 -22.14 12.50 13.50
CA GLY A 419 -22.92 12.04 14.65
C GLY A 419 -24.37 11.68 14.33
N GLU A 420 -25.00 12.42 13.41
CA GLU A 420 -26.36 12.13 12.94
C GLU A 420 -26.44 10.79 12.20
N VAL A 421 -25.50 10.54 11.30
CA VAL A 421 -25.40 9.27 10.54
C VAL A 421 -25.06 8.11 11.47
N LEU A 422 -24.19 8.31 12.47
CA LEU A 422 -23.94 7.31 13.50
C LEU A 422 -25.22 6.92 14.23
N SER A 423 -26.01 7.93 14.59
CA SER A 423 -27.25 7.76 15.34
C SER A 423 -28.31 7.04 14.51
N GLU A 424 -28.38 7.32 13.21
CA GLU A 424 -29.22 6.59 12.26
C GLU A 424 -28.84 5.10 12.14
N ILE A 425 -27.54 4.81 12.00
CA ILE A 425 -27.04 3.44 11.83
C ILE A 425 -27.30 2.60 13.08
N LEU A 426 -26.94 3.10 14.26
CA LEU A 426 -27.02 2.35 15.50
C LEU A 426 -28.41 2.41 16.16
N ASN A 427 -29.12 3.52 15.94
CA ASN A 427 -30.33 3.89 16.69
C ASN A 427 -30.14 3.64 18.19
N LEU A 428 -29.05 4.21 18.71
CA LEU A 428 -28.60 3.97 20.07
C LEU A 428 -29.42 4.83 21.03
N GLN A 429 -30.12 4.20 21.96
CA GLN A 429 -31.04 4.87 22.89
C GLN A 429 -30.72 4.48 24.33
N SER A 430 -30.63 5.47 25.21
CA SER A 430 -30.44 5.22 26.64
C SER A 430 -31.68 4.57 27.24
N LEU A 431 -31.47 3.56 28.06
CA LEU A 431 -32.48 2.91 28.89
C LEU A 431 -32.45 3.61 30.26
N ASN A 432 -33.10 4.77 30.34
CA ASN A 432 -33.30 5.47 31.61
C ASN A 432 -34.44 4.84 32.40
#